data_AF-A0A960K368-F1
#
_entry.id   AF-A0A960K368-F1
#
_cell.length_a   1.000
_cell.length_b   1.000
_cell.length_c   1.000
_cell.angle_alpha   90.00
_cell.angle_beta   90.00
_cell.angle_gamma   90.00
#
_symmetry.space_group_name_H-M   'P 1'
#
loop_
_entity.id
_entity.type
_entity.pdbx_description
1 polymer ?
#
loop_
_entity_poly.entity_id
_entity_poly.type
_entity_poly.pdbx_seq_one_letter_code
_entity_poly.pdbx_strand_id
1 'polypeptide(L)'
;MSLLSHPVPRRLQAVLRRTSLQRPEWWLCFAAAASALLASYALAAAWTGVEAGNAAGRTYGVLACLLLAAVMLLGVRRRRMASGPGRVQDWVQLHVYGGGLFLLAVLCHSAFRWPRSSLTGWLLGLSAWLTASGLLGVLARKWIP
;
A
#
# COMPACT_ATOMS: atom_id res chain seq x y z
N MET A 1 22.66 39.67 20.08
CA MET A 1 21.39 38.91 20.23
C MET A 1 21.59 37.51 19.66
N SER A 2 22.06 36.58 20.50
CA SER A 2 22.31 35.16 20.15
C SER A 2 21.36 34.31 20.99
N LEU A 3 20.10 34.22 20.56
CA LEU A 3 19.10 33.40 21.20
C LEU A 3 18.96 32.08 20.42
N LEU A 4 19.19 30.98 21.15
CA LEU A 4 18.66 29.64 20.92
C LEU A 4 19.41 28.71 19.94
N SER A 5 20.56 28.23 20.39
CA SER A 5 21.09 26.91 20.01
C SER A 5 20.99 25.94 21.19
N HIS A 6 19.78 25.70 21.71
CA HIS A 6 19.59 24.62 22.69
C HIS A 6 19.58 23.28 21.93
N PRO A 7 20.53 22.37 22.21
CA PRO A 7 20.51 21.04 21.60
C PRO A 7 19.23 20.33 22.03
N VAL A 8 18.40 19.97 21.06
CA VAL A 8 17.16 19.21 21.29
C VAL A 8 17.50 17.98 22.13
N PRO A 9 16.86 17.77 23.29
CA PRO A 9 17.23 16.69 24.20
C PRO A 9 17.14 15.33 23.49
N ARG A 10 18.13 14.46 23.69
CA ARG A 10 18.23 13.13 23.03
C ARG A 10 16.96 12.28 23.18
N ARG A 11 16.18 12.49 24.24
CA ARG A 11 14.86 11.86 24.43
C ARG A 11 13.83 12.30 23.38
N LEU A 12 13.79 13.59 23.02
CA LEU A 12 12.90 14.11 21.99
C LEU A 12 13.31 13.57 20.61
N GLN A 13 14.62 13.52 20.33
CA GLN A 13 15.13 12.93 19.07
C GLN A 13 14.77 11.44 18.96
N ALA A 14 14.82 10.68 20.06
CA ALA A 14 14.42 9.28 20.08
C ALA A 14 12.90 9.08 19.88
N VAL A 15 12.07 10.00 20.38
CA VAL A 15 10.61 10.00 20.16
C VAL A 15 10.27 10.35 18.71
N LEU A 16 10.92 11.36 18.14
CA LEU A 16 10.74 11.75 16.73
C LEU A 16 11.25 10.67 15.76
N ARG A 17 12.33 9.95 16.11
CA ARG A 17 12.76 8.75 15.36
C ARG A 17 11.75 7.61 15.46
N ARG A 18 11.12 7.42 16.64
CA ARG A 18 10.08 6.39 16.86
C ARG A 18 8.77 6.65 16.13
N THR A 19 8.44 7.90 15.82
CA THR A 19 7.23 8.26 15.07
C THR A 19 7.42 8.23 13.55
N SER A 20 8.67 8.08 13.06
CA SER A 20 8.92 7.86 11.63
C SER A 20 8.43 6.48 11.21
N LEU A 21 7.21 6.47 10.67
CA LEU A 21 6.47 5.31 10.18
C LEU A 21 7.09 4.62 8.96
N GLN A 22 8.32 4.96 8.54
CA GLN A 22 8.92 4.38 7.35
C GLN A 22 10.34 3.93 7.66
N ARG A 23 10.50 2.61 7.85
CA ARG A 23 11.80 2.00 7.65
C ARG A 23 12.11 2.15 6.16
N PRO A 24 13.28 2.70 5.76
CA PRO A 24 13.60 2.94 4.36
C PRO A 24 13.53 1.66 3.52
N GLU A 25 13.83 0.51 4.14
CA GLU A 25 13.70 -0.82 3.56
C GLU A 25 12.31 -1.11 2.99
N TRP A 26 11.24 -0.79 3.73
CA TRP A 26 9.88 -1.06 3.27
C TRP A 26 9.46 -0.16 2.11
N TRP A 27 9.91 1.09 2.11
CA TRP A 27 9.71 1.99 0.98
C TRP A 27 10.46 1.48 -0.27
N LEU A 28 11.71 1.02 -0.11
CA LEU A 28 12.50 0.45 -1.21
C LEU A 28 11.82 -0.82 -1.76
N CYS A 29 11.38 -1.73 -0.90
CA CYS A 29 10.65 -2.93 -1.31
C CYS A 29 9.35 -2.58 -2.05
N PHE A 30 8.60 -1.60 -1.55
CA PHE A 30 7.39 -1.12 -2.21
C PHE A 30 7.70 -0.51 -3.58
N ALA A 31 8.69 0.39 -3.66
CA ALA A 31 9.07 1.05 -4.90
C ALA A 31 9.57 0.02 -5.94
N ALA A 32 10.39 -0.94 -5.51
CA ALA A 32 10.85 -2.03 -6.37
C ALA A 32 9.68 -2.90 -6.86
N ALA A 33 8.77 -3.30 -5.96
CA ALA A 33 7.60 -4.11 -6.32
C ALA A 33 6.64 -3.37 -7.26
N ALA A 34 6.38 -2.09 -7.00
CA ALA A 34 5.54 -1.25 -7.87
C ALA A 34 6.19 -1.07 -9.25
N SER A 35 7.50 -0.83 -9.29
CA SER A 35 8.26 -0.71 -10.55
C SER A 35 8.25 -2.02 -11.33
N ALA A 36 8.46 -3.15 -10.67
CA ALA A 36 8.39 -4.47 -11.30
C ALA A 36 7.00 -4.76 -11.86
N LEU A 37 5.94 -4.38 -11.13
CA LEU A 37 4.56 -4.55 -11.57
C LEU A 37 4.22 -3.68 -12.79
N LEU A 38 4.68 -2.43 -12.81
CA LEU A 38 4.51 -1.55 -13.96
C LEU A 38 5.32 -2.00 -15.17
N ALA A 39 6.57 -2.45 -14.95
CA ALA A 39 7.42 -2.98 -16.01
C ALA A 39 6.83 -4.25 -16.64
N SER A 40 6.33 -5.18 -15.82
CA SER A 40 5.67 -6.39 -16.32
C SER A 40 4.38 -6.05 -17.06
N TYR A 41 3.62 -5.06 -16.59
CA TYR A 41 2.44 -4.57 -17.30
C TYR A 41 2.80 -3.97 -18.66
N ALA A 42 3.81 -3.09 -18.72
CA ALA A 42 4.26 -2.48 -19.97
C ALA A 42 4.71 -3.53 -20.98
N LEU A 43 5.46 -4.54 -20.53
CA LEU A 43 5.91 -5.65 -21.37
C LEU A 43 4.73 -6.48 -21.92
N ALA A 44 3.79 -6.86 -21.04
CA ALA A 44 2.60 -7.61 -21.44
C ALA A 44 1.72 -6.79 -22.40
N ALA A 45 1.57 -5.49 -22.15
CA ALA A 45 0.82 -4.59 -23.02
C ALA A 45 1.46 -4.48 -24.41
N ALA A 46 2.78 -4.45 -24.49
CA ALA A 46 3.52 -4.37 -25.75
C ALA A 46 3.46 -5.66 -26.58
N TRP A 47 3.45 -6.84 -25.92
CA TRP A 47 3.55 -8.13 -26.62
C TRP A 47 2.22 -8.79 -26.92
N THR A 48 1.31 -8.82 -25.95
CA THR A 48 0.05 -9.57 -26.07
C THR A 48 -1.19 -8.69 -25.95
N GLY A 49 -1.00 -7.42 -25.56
CA GLY A 49 -2.07 -6.58 -25.04
C GLY A 49 -2.52 -7.05 -23.65
N VAL A 50 -3.10 -6.12 -22.87
CA VAL A 50 -3.69 -6.44 -21.57
C VAL A 50 -5.19 -6.15 -21.63
N GLU A 51 -5.97 -7.20 -21.40
CA GLU A 51 -7.42 -7.12 -21.26
C GLU A 51 -7.84 -7.98 -20.08
N ALA A 52 -8.85 -7.54 -19.32
CA ALA A 52 -9.30 -8.27 -18.14
C ALA A 52 -9.66 -9.75 -18.40
N GLY A 53 -10.09 -10.08 -19.62
CA GLY A 53 -10.45 -11.45 -20.02
C GLY A 53 -9.27 -12.34 -20.43
N ASN A 54 -8.11 -11.76 -20.77
CA ASN A 54 -6.95 -12.51 -21.23
C ASN A 54 -6.07 -13.01 -20.08
N ALA A 55 -5.07 -13.85 -20.37
CA ALA A 55 -4.20 -14.43 -19.35
C ALA A 55 -3.44 -13.36 -18.55
N ALA A 56 -2.91 -12.34 -19.23
CA ALA A 56 -2.17 -11.24 -18.60
C ALA A 56 -3.07 -10.41 -17.66
N GLY A 57 -4.30 -10.07 -18.06
CA GLY A 57 -5.25 -9.40 -17.17
C GLY A 57 -5.58 -10.25 -15.95
N ARG A 58 -5.79 -11.57 -16.13
CA ARG A 58 -6.10 -12.50 -15.03
C ARG A 58 -4.97 -12.60 -13.99
N THR A 59 -3.70 -12.59 -14.39
CA THR A 59 -2.60 -12.64 -13.42
C THR A 59 -2.59 -11.41 -12.52
N TYR A 60 -2.82 -10.21 -13.05
CA TYR A 60 -2.97 -9.00 -12.24
C TYR A 60 -4.19 -9.05 -11.31
N GLY A 61 -5.31 -9.62 -11.77
CA GLY A 61 -6.50 -9.83 -10.95
C GLY A 61 -6.26 -10.78 -9.77
N VAL A 62 -5.59 -11.91 -10.01
CA VAL A 62 -5.20 -12.86 -8.95
C VAL A 62 -4.24 -12.19 -7.97
N LEU A 63 -3.25 -11.46 -8.47
CA LEU A 63 -2.30 -10.74 -7.62
C LEU A 63 -3.01 -9.68 -6.75
N ALA A 64 -3.96 -8.93 -7.31
CA ALA A 64 -4.78 -7.99 -6.56
C ALA A 64 -5.55 -8.72 -5.43
N CYS A 65 -6.16 -9.88 -5.72
CA CYS A 65 -6.86 -10.67 -4.71
C CYS A 65 -5.93 -11.11 -3.56
N LEU A 66 -4.73 -11.61 -3.89
CA LEU A 66 -3.73 -12.02 -2.89
C LEU A 66 -3.25 -10.84 -2.04
N LEU A 67 -2.99 -9.68 -2.66
CA LEU A 67 -2.60 -8.46 -1.95
C LEU A 67 -3.73 -7.96 -1.04
N LEU A 68 -4.97 -7.98 -1.52
CA LEU A 68 -6.14 -7.62 -0.72
C LEU A 68 -6.27 -8.54 0.50
N ALA A 69 -6.12 -9.86 0.31
CA ALA A 69 -6.12 -10.81 1.42
C ALA A 69 -4.99 -10.49 2.41
N ALA A 70 -3.76 -10.25 1.92
CA ALA A 70 -2.61 -9.91 2.75
C ALA A 70 -2.85 -8.65 3.61
N VAL A 71 -3.45 -7.59 3.07
CA VAL A 71 -3.72 -6.38 3.85
C VAL A 71 -4.83 -6.58 4.90
N MET A 72 -5.78 -7.48 4.66
CA MET A 72 -6.82 -7.81 5.64
C MET A 72 -6.27 -8.57 6.86
N LEU A 73 -5.12 -9.25 6.74
CA LEU A 73 -4.51 -9.97 7.87
C LEU A 73 -4.19 -9.07 9.07
N LEU A 74 -3.88 -7.78 8.87
CA LEU A 74 -3.68 -6.86 10.00
C LEU A 74 -4.96 -6.75 10.86
N GLY A 75 -6.12 -6.66 10.22
CA GLY A 75 -7.41 -6.61 10.91
C GLY A 75 -7.71 -7.90 11.66
N VAL A 76 -7.39 -9.06 11.07
CA VAL A 76 -7.52 -10.38 11.71
C VAL A 76 -6.59 -10.46 12.93
N ARG A 77 -5.32 -10.08 12.76
CA ARG A 77 -4.31 -10.07 13.84
C ARG A 77 -4.77 -9.24 15.03
N ARG A 78 -5.27 -8.02 14.78
CA ARG A 78 -5.75 -7.12 15.86
C ARG A 78 -6.91 -7.69 16.66
N ARG A 79 -7.75 -8.54 16.05
CA ARG A 79 -8.94 -9.12 16.71
C ARG A 79 -8.70 -10.49 17.32
N ARG A 80 -7.78 -11.28 16.77
CA ARG A 80 -7.68 -12.71 17.08
C ARG A 80 -6.30 -13.18 17.54
N MET A 81 -5.26 -12.36 17.42
CA MET A 81 -3.89 -12.77 17.74
C MET A 81 -3.29 -11.89 18.83
N ALA A 82 -3.40 -12.34 20.09
CA ALA A 82 -2.79 -11.67 21.24
C ALA A 82 -1.25 -11.60 21.12
N SER A 83 -0.63 -12.62 20.51
CA SER A 83 0.82 -12.75 20.28
C SER A 83 1.13 -13.24 18.86
N GLY A 84 0.63 -12.54 17.83
CA GLY A 84 0.93 -12.88 16.44
C GLY A 84 2.41 -12.65 16.07
N PRO A 85 2.97 -13.46 15.14
CA PRO A 85 4.38 -13.38 14.73
C PRO A 85 4.73 -12.02 14.14
N GLY A 86 6.00 -11.61 14.28
CA GLY A 86 6.52 -10.36 13.72
C GLY A 86 6.14 -9.10 14.51
N ARG A 87 6.79 -7.98 14.19
CA ARG A 87 6.58 -6.71 14.89
C ARG A 87 5.30 -6.06 14.38
N VAL A 88 4.49 -5.48 15.27
CA VAL A 88 3.25 -4.75 14.90
C VAL A 88 3.53 -3.72 13.79
N GLN A 89 4.69 -3.06 13.85
CA GLN A 89 5.10 -2.09 12.85
C GLN A 89 5.15 -2.68 11.44
N ASP A 90 5.69 -3.89 11.27
CA ASP A 90 5.83 -4.54 9.95
C ASP A 90 4.45 -4.89 9.36
N TRP A 91 3.50 -5.30 10.20
CA TRP A 91 2.12 -5.52 9.76
C TRP A 91 1.42 -4.23 9.30
N VAL A 92 1.72 -3.09 9.95
CA VAL A 92 1.22 -1.79 9.49
C VAL A 92 1.88 -1.41 8.16
N GLN A 93 3.19 -1.65 7.99
CA GLN A 93 3.86 -1.42 6.69
C GLN A 93 3.23 -2.27 5.58
N LEU A 94 3.04 -3.56 5.82
CA LEU A 94 2.39 -4.48 4.88
C LEU A 94 0.99 -3.99 4.52
N HIS A 95 0.19 -3.57 5.50
CA HIS A 95 -1.16 -3.07 5.25
C HIS A 95 -1.17 -1.81 4.36
N VAL A 96 -0.29 -0.85 4.63
CA VAL A 96 -0.24 0.42 3.90
C VAL A 96 0.35 0.25 2.50
N TYR A 97 1.56 -0.32 2.40
CA TYR A 97 2.23 -0.52 1.12
C TYR A 97 1.57 -1.61 0.27
N GLY A 98 1.12 -2.69 0.90
CA GLY A 98 0.32 -3.72 0.24
C GLY A 98 -1.00 -3.18 -0.28
N GLY A 99 -1.63 -2.23 0.41
CA GLY A 99 -2.85 -1.56 -0.06
C GLY A 99 -2.59 -0.73 -1.31
N GLY A 100 -1.46 -0.01 -1.35
CA GLY A 100 -1.02 0.71 -2.54
C GLY A 100 -0.75 -0.23 -3.73
N LEU A 101 -0.04 -1.35 -3.50
CA LEU A 101 0.22 -2.36 -4.53
C LEU A 101 -1.07 -3.04 -5.01
N PHE A 102 -2.02 -3.29 -4.11
CA PHE A 102 -3.34 -3.82 -4.44
C PHE A 102 -4.05 -2.90 -5.45
N LEU A 103 -4.14 -1.60 -5.15
CA LEU A 103 -4.78 -0.65 -6.06
C LEU A 103 -4.06 -0.59 -7.41
N LEU A 104 -2.73 -0.60 -7.40
CA LEU A 104 -1.94 -0.63 -8.64
C LEU A 104 -2.22 -1.90 -9.46
N ALA A 105 -2.29 -3.06 -8.82
CA ALA A 105 -2.62 -4.32 -9.48
C ALA A 105 -4.06 -4.32 -10.05
N VAL A 106 -5.02 -3.71 -9.36
CA VAL A 106 -6.39 -3.51 -9.88
C VAL A 106 -6.38 -2.64 -11.15
N LEU A 107 -5.59 -1.57 -11.17
CA LEU A 107 -5.45 -0.71 -12.35
C LEU A 107 -4.77 -1.44 -13.53
N CYS A 108 -3.74 -2.24 -13.25
CA CYS A 108 -3.12 -3.11 -14.26
C CYS A 108 -4.12 -4.14 -14.81
N HIS A 109 -4.95 -4.74 -13.94
CA HIS A 109 -5.99 -5.70 -14.34
C HIS A 109 -7.04 -5.07 -15.27
N SER A 110 -7.44 -3.81 -15.01
CA SER A 110 -8.37 -3.08 -15.87
C SER A 110 -7.70 -2.41 -17.08
N ALA A 111 -6.39 -2.63 -17.28
CA ALA A 111 -5.57 -1.99 -18.31
C ALA A 111 -5.66 -0.46 -18.28
N PHE A 112 -5.80 0.13 -17.08
CA PHE A 112 -6.03 1.56 -16.86
C PHE A 112 -7.22 2.14 -17.64
N ARG A 113 -8.16 1.28 -18.08
CA ARG A 113 -9.37 1.71 -18.79
C ARG A 113 -10.41 2.16 -17.78
N TRP A 114 -11.16 3.20 -18.14
CA TRP A 114 -12.29 3.63 -17.35
C TRP A 114 -13.39 2.56 -17.37
N PRO A 115 -14.02 2.25 -16.22
CA PRO A 115 -15.09 1.27 -16.14
C PRO A 115 -16.27 1.68 -17.03
N ARG A 116 -16.75 0.74 -17.84
CA ARG A 116 -17.91 0.93 -18.72
C ARG A 116 -19.23 0.56 -18.07
N SER A 117 -19.20 -0.23 -16.99
CA SER A 117 -20.39 -0.70 -16.28
C SER A 117 -20.44 -0.11 -14.87
N SER A 118 -21.66 0.07 -14.35
CA SER A 118 -21.87 0.57 -12.98
C SER A 118 -21.15 -0.29 -11.94
N LEU A 119 -21.22 -1.63 -12.06
CA LEU A 119 -20.56 -2.55 -11.13
C LEU A 119 -19.04 -2.37 -11.12
N THR A 120 -18.39 -2.33 -12.29
CA THR A 120 -16.93 -2.15 -12.35
C THR A 120 -16.50 -0.76 -11.86
N GLY A 121 -17.35 0.25 -12.07
CA GLY A 121 -17.20 1.59 -11.49
C GLY A 121 -17.20 1.56 -9.96
N TRP A 122 -18.19 0.91 -9.37
CA TRP A 122 -18.28 0.75 -7.92
C TRP A 122 -17.11 -0.03 -7.34
N LEU A 123 -16.69 -1.13 -7.97
CA LEU A 123 -15.54 -1.92 -7.51
C LEU A 123 -14.24 -1.12 -7.53
N LEU A 124 -13.99 -0.37 -8.61
CA LEU A 124 -12.81 0.50 -8.70
C LEU A 124 -12.89 1.63 -7.66
N GLY A 125 -14.04 2.27 -7.53
CA GLY A 125 -14.29 3.33 -6.55
C GLY A 125 -14.09 2.86 -5.12
N LEU A 126 -14.64 1.70 -4.74
CA LEU A 126 -14.44 1.10 -3.42
C LEU A 126 -12.98 0.70 -3.17
N SER A 127 -12.28 0.19 -4.20
CA SER A 127 -10.86 -0.15 -4.10
C SER A 127 -9.98 1.08 -3.87
N ALA A 128 -10.26 2.16 -4.60
CA ALA A 128 -9.60 3.45 -4.43
C ALA A 128 -9.92 4.05 -3.06
N TRP A 129 -11.19 4.03 -2.65
CA TRP A 129 -11.65 4.50 -1.34
C TRP A 129 -10.97 3.74 -0.19
N LEU A 130 -10.94 2.41 -0.25
CA LEU A 130 -10.29 1.57 0.75
C LEU A 130 -8.81 1.95 0.89
N THR A 131 -8.09 2.07 -0.22
CA THR A 131 -6.67 2.42 -0.22
C THR A 131 -6.43 3.84 0.30
N ALA A 132 -7.25 4.80 -0.14
CA ALA A 132 -7.18 6.18 0.31
C ALA A 132 -7.45 6.30 1.82
N SER A 133 -8.45 5.58 2.34
CA SER A 133 -8.76 5.59 3.78
C SER A 133 -7.61 5.03 4.62
N GLY A 134 -6.90 4.00 4.12
CA GLY A 134 -5.69 3.48 4.75
C GLY A 134 -4.56 4.52 4.81
N LEU A 135 -4.32 5.23 3.70
CA LEU A 135 -3.31 6.30 3.64
C LEU A 135 -3.67 7.49 4.53
N LEU A 136 -4.94 7.89 4.55
CA LEU A 136 -5.46 8.94 5.41
C LEU A 136 -5.29 8.58 6.89
N GLY A 137 -5.47 7.32 7.27
CA GLY A 137 -5.21 6.86 8.64
C GLY A 137 -3.75 7.04 9.07
N VAL A 138 -2.80 6.82 8.16
CA VAL A 138 -1.36 7.06 8.39
C VAL A 138 -1.08 8.56 8.52
N LEU A 139 -1.69 9.38 7.67
CA LEU A 139 -1.55 10.83 7.72
C LEU A 139 -2.13 11.38 9.02
N ALA A 140 -3.36 11.03 9.40
CA ALA A 140 -4.01 11.48 10.63
C ALA A 140 -3.13 11.23 11.88
N ARG A 141 -2.42 10.10 11.93
CA ARG A 141 -1.49 9.78 13.02
C ARG A 141 -0.29 10.73 13.12
N LYS A 142 0.11 11.38 12.03
CA LYS A 142 1.16 12.40 12.03
C LYS A 142 0.65 13.78 12.46
N TRP A 143 -0.62 14.06 12.25
CA TRP A 143 -1.23 15.38 12.51
C TRP A 143 -1.74 15.53 13.94
N ILE A 144 -2.11 14.44 14.62
CA ILE A 144 -2.59 14.46 16.01
C ILE A 144 -1.39 14.15 16.93
N PRO A 145 -0.88 15.14 17.70
CA PRO A 145 0.26 14.98 18.61
C PRO A 145 -0.01 14.07 19.81
#